data_AF-A0A914YUX5-F1
#
_entry.id   AF-A0A914YUX5-F1
#
_cell.length_a   1.000
_cell.length_b   1.000
_cell.length_c   1.000
_cell.angle_alpha   90.00
_cell.angle_beta   90.00
_cell.angle_gamma   90.00
#
_symmetry.space_group_name_H-M   'P 1'
#
loop_
_entity.id
_entity.type
_entity.pdbx_description
1 polymer ?
#
loop_
_entity_poly.entity_id
_entity_poly.type
_entity_poly.pdbx_seq_one_letter_code
_entity_poly.pdbx_strand_id
1 'polypeptide(L)'
;MKEFLLVFVLSFFSFEIAAKWVPLNVALARPSNLQQLPDFVMRGLDDAINSLNKFINVRVVNVHDEYLLNRDNILQCSKNKNFFTEFITVEKFVPKYSISKHKIDGSGFNLLQIGANFVLYLSVNSEVCTKDPFMLAGAAPCMKPNAKLQSFISRPVCGRLIVCLENPTWKTFESSYDLFRHEIMHALVYIYIITTVLHL
;
A
#
# COMPACT_ATOMS: atom_id res chain seq x y z
N MET A 1 -1.94 57.39 31.64
CA MET A 1 -1.44 57.29 30.25
C MET A 1 0.02 56.88 30.34
N LYS A 2 0.50 55.71 29.93
CA LYS A 2 0.05 54.74 28.93
C LYS A 2 0.50 53.34 29.38
N GLU A 3 -0.40 52.38 29.24
CA GLU A 3 -0.11 50.95 29.29
C GLU A 3 0.75 50.58 28.07
N PHE A 4 1.90 49.92 28.29
CA PHE A 4 2.65 49.29 27.22
C PHE A 4 2.15 47.85 27.07
N LEU A 5 1.13 47.67 26.22
CA LEU A 5 0.67 46.35 25.80
C LEU A 5 1.67 45.80 24.77
N LEU A 6 2.58 44.93 25.21
CA LEU A 6 3.52 44.25 24.33
C LEU A 6 2.77 43.11 23.64
N VAL A 7 2.20 43.39 22.46
CA VAL A 7 1.58 42.37 21.61
C VAL A 7 2.69 41.55 20.96
N PHE A 8 3.02 40.40 21.57
CA PHE A 8 3.82 39.36 20.93
C PHE A 8 2.99 38.79 19.78
N VAL A 9 3.20 39.31 18.57
CA VAL A 9 2.74 38.66 17.34
C VAL A 9 3.61 37.41 17.17
N LEU A 10 3.18 36.31 17.79
CA LEU A 10 3.63 34.97 17.42
C LEU A 10 3.13 34.73 16.00
N SER A 11 3.93 35.15 15.02
CA SER A 11 3.85 34.62 13.67
C SER A 11 4.14 33.12 13.76
N PHE A 12 3.08 32.34 13.91
CA PHE A 12 3.09 30.93 13.59
C PHE A 12 3.49 30.83 12.11
N PHE A 13 4.78 30.64 11.85
CA PHE A 13 5.23 30.11 10.58
C PHE A 13 4.62 28.72 10.49
N SER A 14 3.44 28.62 9.90
CA SER A 14 2.93 27.36 9.38
C SER A 14 3.97 26.90 8.38
N PHE A 15 4.80 25.94 8.78
CA PHE A 15 5.54 25.12 7.82
C PHE A 15 4.47 24.50 6.92
N GLU A 16 4.25 25.06 5.75
CA GLU A 16 3.50 24.40 4.70
C GLU A 16 4.27 23.12 4.38
N ILE A 17 3.78 22.01 4.94
CA ILE A 17 4.20 20.68 4.54
C ILE A 17 3.85 20.58 3.06
N ALA A 18 4.85 20.73 2.19
CA ALA A 18 4.69 20.63 0.75
C ALA A 18 4.15 19.24 0.41
N ALA A 19 2.83 19.18 0.18
CA ALA A 19 2.14 17.98 -0.21
C ALA A 19 1.77 18.06 -1.68
N LYS A 20 2.04 16.99 -2.41
CA LYS A 20 1.76 16.89 -3.84
C LYS A 20 0.80 15.74 -4.10
N TRP A 21 -0.17 15.94 -4.99
CA TRP A 21 -0.96 14.86 -5.55
C TRP A 21 -0.17 14.20 -6.68
N VAL A 22 0.04 12.89 -6.57
CA VAL A 22 0.72 12.08 -7.57
C VAL A 22 -0.08 10.82 -7.85
N PRO A 23 0.04 10.20 -9.03
CA PRO A 23 -0.59 8.92 -9.31
C PRO A 23 -0.20 7.87 -8.27
N LEU A 24 -1.14 7.03 -7.88
CA LEU A 24 -0.87 5.83 -7.10
C LEU A 24 0.13 4.96 -7.88
N ASN A 25 1.15 4.47 -7.20
CA ASN A 25 2.11 3.54 -7.73
C ASN A 25 2.25 2.40 -6.72
N VAL A 26 1.44 1.36 -6.91
CA VAL A 26 1.47 0.15 -6.08
C VAL A 26 2.64 -0.75 -6.48
N ALA A 27 3.42 -1.12 -5.48
CA ALA A 27 4.40 -2.19 -5.52
C ALA A 27 3.82 -3.45 -4.87
N LEU A 28 4.01 -4.62 -5.46
CA LEU A 28 3.67 -5.90 -4.83
C LEU A 28 4.94 -6.49 -4.21
N ALA A 29 4.95 -6.68 -2.89
CA ALA A 29 6.03 -7.32 -2.16
C ALA A 29 5.66 -8.77 -1.84
N ARG A 30 6.49 -9.72 -2.28
CA ARG A 30 6.31 -11.14 -1.98
C ARG A 30 7.63 -11.81 -1.57
N PRO A 31 7.58 -12.82 -0.67
CA PRO A 31 8.72 -13.70 -0.43
C PRO A 31 9.13 -14.37 -1.74
N SER A 32 10.44 -14.51 -1.96
CA SER A 32 10.96 -15.14 -3.18
C SER A 32 10.54 -16.61 -3.33
N ASN A 33 10.21 -17.28 -2.21
CA ASN A 33 9.74 -18.66 -2.13
C ASN A 33 8.21 -18.81 -2.05
N LEU A 34 7.44 -17.73 -2.22
CA LEU A 34 5.98 -17.79 -2.13
C LEU A 34 5.40 -18.64 -3.27
N GLN A 35 4.41 -19.48 -2.95
CA GLN A 35 3.63 -20.21 -3.94
C GLN A 35 3.15 -19.28 -5.06
N GLN A 36 3.39 -19.70 -6.30
CA GLN A 36 2.92 -18.94 -7.47
C GLN A 36 1.39 -18.90 -7.47
N LEU A 37 0.84 -17.69 -7.61
CA LEU A 37 -0.60 -17.51 -7.80
C LEU A 37 -1.00 -18.14 -9.14
N PRO A 38 -2.18 -18.79 -9.23
CA PRO A 38 -2.72 -19.25 -10.51
C PRO A 38 -2.82 -18.08 -11.49
N ASP A 39 -2.60 -18.32 -12.79
CA ASP A 39 -2.50 -17.24 -13.78
C ASP A 39 -3.72 -16.33 -13.83
N PHE A 40 -4.94 -16.88 -13.67
CA PHE A 40 -6.16 -16.08 -13.64
C PHE A 40 -6.23 -15.14 -12.41
N VAL A 41 -5.70 -15.58 -11.26
CA VAL A 41 -5.62 -14.78 -10.03
C VAL A 41 -4.58 -13.68 -10.23
N MET A 42 -3.41 -14.03 -10.77
CA MET A 42 -2.33 -13.07 -11.04
C MET A 42 -2.74 -12.01 -12.05
N ARG A 43 -3.41 -12.40 -13.15
CA ARG A 43 -3.95 -11.45 -14.15
C ARG A 43 -4.95 -10.49 -13.53
N GLY A 44 -5.91 -11.00 -12.76
CA GLY A 44 -6.88 -10.14 -12.07
C GLY A 44 -6.22 -9.14 -11.11
N LEU A 45 -5.18 -9.57 -10.39
CA LEU A 45 -4.41 -8.71 -9.50
C LEU A 45 -3.63 -7.63 -10.26
N ASP A 46 -2.96 -8.01 -11.36
CA ASP A 46 -2.21 -7.09 -12.23
C ASP A 46 -3.15 -6.03 -12.85
N ASP A 47 -4.27 -6.47 -13.43
CA ASP A 47 -5.27 -5.57 -14.02
C ASP A 47 -5.85 -4.61 -12.98
N ALA A 48 -6.13 -5.09 -11.76
CA ALA A 48 -6.60 -4.26 -10.66
C ALA A 48 -5.56 -3.19 -10.27
N ILE A 49 -4.31 -3.58 -10.08
CA ILE A 49 -3.21 -2.64 -9.75
C ILE A 49 -3.03 -1.60 -10.86
N ASN A 50 -2.97 -2.04 -12.12
CA ASN A 50 -2.82 -1.14 -13.26
C ASN A 50 -3.98 -0.15 -13.38
N SER A 51 -5.21 -0.61 -13.12
CA SER A 51 -6.38 0.25 -13.10
C SER A 51 -6.28 1.28 -11.97
N LEU A 52 -5.96 0.87 -10.75
CA LEU A 52 -5.86 1.78 -9.61
C LEU A 52 -4.73 2.80 -9.80
N ASN A 53 -3.57 2.40 -10.33
CA ASN A 53 -2.46 3.30 -10.64
C ASN A 53 -2.83 4.39 -11.66
N LYS A 54 -3.79 4.13 -12.55
CA LYS A 54 -4.27 5.11 -13.54
C LYS A 54 -5.30 6.07 -12.98
N PHE A 55 -6.20 5.60 -12.12
CA PHE A 55 -7.38 6.37 -11.71
C PHE A 55 -7.27 7.03 -10.34
N ILE A 56 -6.36 6.57 -9.48
CA ILE A 56 -6.21 7.10 -8.12
C ILE A 56 -4.99 8.00 -8.06
N ASN A 57 -5.19 9.25 -7.64
CA ASN A 57 -4.13 10.11 -7.15
C ASN A 57 -4.07 10.04 -5.64
N VAL A 58 -2.86 9.99 -5.09
CA VAL A 58 -2.60 9.99 -3.66
C VAL A 58 -1.82 11.23 -3.28
N ARG A 59 -2.12 11.76 -2.09
CA ARG A 59 -1.33 12.81 -1.48
C ARG A 59 -0.02 12.21 -0.96
N VAL A 60 1.09 12.75 -1.41
CA VAL A 60 2.44 12.45 -0.91
C VAL A 60 2.93 13.68 -0.20
N VAL A 61 3.24 13.51 1.08
CA VAL A 61 3.90 14.50 1.91
C VAL A 61 5.40 14.25 1.80
N ASN A 62 6.19 15.29 1.49
CA ASN A 62 7.63 15.15 1.28
C ASN A 62 8.40 15.03 2.61
N VAL A 63 8.02 14.04 3.43
CA VAL A 63 8.71 13.64 4.65
C VAL A 63 9.41 12.34 4.34
N HIS A 64 10.75 12.39 4.18
CA HIS A 64 11.56 11.24 3.76
C HIS A 64 11.33 9.97 4.59
N ASP A 65 11.01 10.13 5.88
CA ASP A 65 10.79 9.02 6.81
C ASP A 65 9.46 8.27 6.60
N GLU A 66 8.44 8.88 5.98
CA GLU A 66 7.13 8.22 5.80
C GLU A 66 7.20 7.05 4.82
N TYR A 67 8.12 7.12 3.84
CA TYR A 67 8.29 6.12 2.79
C TYR A 67 9.44 5.16 3.07
N LEU A 68 10.15 5.35 4.18
CA LEU A 68 11.22 4.46 4.64
C LEU A 68 10.60 3.30 5.43
N LEU A 69 10.57 2.12 4.81
CA LEU A 69 10.07 0.90 5.42
C LEU A 69 11.21 0.15 6.07
N ASN A 70 11.20 0.07 7.39
CA ASN A 70 12.17 -0.71 8.13
C ASN A 70 11.72 -2.16 8.32
N ARG A 71 12.61 -2.98 8.89
CA ARG A 71 12.34 -4.39 9.22
C ARG A 71 11.04 -4.59 10.01
N ASP A 72 10.76 -3.74 10.99
CA ASP A 72 9.58 -3.90 11.84
C ASP A 72 8.29 -3.65 11.06
N ASN A 73 8.29 -2.66 10.17
CA ASN A 73 7.17 -2.40 9.26
C ASN A 73 6.89 -3.61 8.37
N ILE A 74 7.94 -4.22 7.80
CA ILE A 74 7.84 -5.40 6.94
C ILE A 74 7.29 -6.60 7.71
N LEU A 75 7.77 -6.86 8.93
CA LEU A 75 7.28 -7.96 9.77
C LEU A 75 5.81 -7.78 10.16
N GLN A 76 5.47 -6.57 10.59
CA GLN A 76 4.11 -6.23 10.99
C GLN A 76 3.12 -6.45 9.85
N CYS A 77 3.51 -6.04 8.63
CA CYS A 77 2.67 -6.14 7.45
C CYS A 77 2.58 -7.54 6.87
N SER A 78 3.69 -8.26 6.78
CA SER A 78 3.68 -9.63 6.23
C SER A 78 3.03 -10.63 7.17
N LYS A 79 3.07 -10.39 8.50
CA LYS A 79 2.78 -11.37 9.55
C LYS A 79 3.49 -12.72 9.31
N ASN A 80 4.62 -12.70 8.64
CA ASN A 80 5.41 -13.88 8.31
C ASN A 80 6.85 -13.67 8.76
N LYS A 81 7.29 -14.42 9.77
CA LYS A 81 8.66 -14.35 10.28
C LYS A 81 9.69 -14.81 9.24
N ASN A 82 9.27 -15.63 8.27
CA ASN A 82 10.10 -16.14 7.18
C ASN A 82 10.10 -15.21 5.96
N PHE A 83 9.48 -14.03 6.02
CA PHE A 83 9.51 -13.04 4.93
C PHE A 83 10.95 -12.57 4.60
N PHE A 84 11.90 -12.79 5.52
CA PHE A 84 13.30 -12.36 5.41
C PHE A 84 14.30 -13.42 5.01
N THR A 85 13.87 -14.59 4.53
CA THR A 85 14.82 -15.66 4.23
C THR A 85 15.63 -15.45 2.94
N GLU A 86 15.70 -14.22 2.38
CA GLU A 86 16.91 -13.64 1.74
C GLU A 86 16.60 -12.37 0.93
N PHE A 87 15.50 -12.32 0.18
CA PHE A 87 15.12 -11.15 -0.62
C PHE A 87 13.60 -11.00 -0.76
N ILE A 88 13.12 -9.76 -0.63
CA ILE A 88 11.78 -9.37 -1.03
C ILE A 88 11.83 -9.05 -2.51
N THR A 89 10.98 -9.71 -3.32
CA THR A 89 10.76 -9.24 -4.69
C THR A 89 9.69 -8.18 -4.64
N VAL A 90 10.07 -6.95 -4.97
CA VAL A 90 9.11 -5.86 -5.16
C VAL A 90 8.87 -5.67 -6.65
N GLU A 91 7.63 -5.92 -7.05
CA GLU A 91 7.16 -5.87 -8.43
C GLU A 91 6.40 -4.58 -8.67
N LYS A 92 6.95 -3.70 -9.53
CA LYS A 92 6.23 -2.53 -10.04
C LYS A 92 5.58 -2.88 -11.37
N PHE A 93 4.28 -2.66 -11.44
CA PHE A 93 3.51 -2.86 -12.67
C PHE A 93 3.61 -1.60 -13.54
N VAL A 94 4.24 -1.73 -14.70
CA VAL A 94 4.39 -0.68 -15.72
C VAL A 94 3.48 -1.00 -16.90
N PRO A 95 2.80 -0.02 -17.52
CA PRO A 95 2.02 -0.25 -18.73
C PRO A 95 2.88 -0.95 -19.80
N LYS A 96 2.39 -2.06 -20.37
CA LYS A 96 3.08 -3.02 -21.28
C LYS A 96 4.02 -4.04 -20.61
N TYR A 97 3.49 -4.81 -19.64
CA TYR A 97 4.05 -6.10 -19.17
C TYR A 97 5.46 -6.06 -18.56
N SER A 98 6.00 -4.88 -18.27
CA SER A 98 7.35 -4.76 -17.72
C SER A 98 7.26 -4.71 -16.20
N ILE A 99 7.62 -5.83 -15.54
CA ILE A 99 7.73 -5.89 -14.09
C ILE A 99 9.15 -5.46 -13.71
N SER A 100 9.31 -4.30 -13.07
CA SER A 100 10.58 -4.00 -12.40
C SER A 100 10.64 -4.84 -11.13
N LYS A 101 11.65 -5.71 -11.02
CA LYS A 101 11.90 -6.54 -9.84
C LYS A 101 13.06 -5.97 -9.06
N HIS A 102 12.79 -5.47 -7.86
CA HIS A 102 13.83 -5.09 -6.92
C HIS A 102 14.01 -6.19 -5.90
N LYS A 103 15.23 -6.71 -5.76
CA LYS A 103 15.63 -7.56 -4.63
C LYS A 103 16.05 -6.65 -3.50
N ILE A 104 15.30 -6.67 -2.42
CA ILE A 104 15.54 -5.80 -1.27
C ILE A 104 16.01 -6.66 -0.09
N ASP A 105 17.07 -6.21 0.58
CA ASP A 105 17.50 -6.85 1.82
C ASP A 105 16.44 -6.67 2.92
N GLY A 106 16.47 -7.55 3.93
CA GLY A 106 15.51 -7.50 5.02
C GLY A 106 15.70 -6.32 5.99
N SER A 107 16.65 -5.41 5.75
CA SER A 107 16.94 -4.28 6.64
C SER A 107 15.97 -3.11 6.43
N GLY A 108 15.46 -2.98 5.21
CA GLY A 108 14.45 -1.98 4.86
C GLY A 108 14.67 -1.37 3.48
N PHE A 109 13.76 -0.50 3.06
CA PHE A 109 13.86 0.22 1.80
C PHE A 109 13.01 1.47 1.76
N ASN A 110 13.37 2.39 0.88
CA ASN A 110 12.53 3.54 0.58
C ASN A 110 11.64 3.25 -0.64
N LEU A 111 10.31 3.37 -0.47
CA LEU A 111 9.34 3.14 -1.54
C LEU A 111 9.57 4.05 -2.76
N LEU A 112 9.97 5.30 -2.52
CA LEU A 112 10.16 6.27 -3.60
C LEU A 112 11.36 5.90 -4.47
N GLN A 113 12.40 5.24 -3.92
CA GLN A 113 13.57 4.80 -4.67
C GLN A 113 13.25 3.69 -5.68
N ILE A 114 12.24 2.88 -5.40
CA ILE A 114 11.72 1.86 -6.33
C ILE A 114 10.57 2.39 -7.19
N GLY A 115 10.33 3.71 -7.14
CA GLY A 115 9.27 4.38 -7.91
C GLY A 115 7.85 3.97 -7.51
N ALA A 116 7.66 3.52 -6.26
CA ALA A 116 6.37 3.20 -5.68
C ALA A 116 6.01 4.22 -4.59
N ASN A 117 4.73 4.35 -4.29
CA ASN A 117 4.26 5.15 -3.15
C ASN A 117 3.27 4.39 -2.26
N PHE A 118 3.05 3.10 -2.56
CA PHE A 118 2.30 2.17 -1.74
C PHE A 118 2.84 0.77 -1.99
N VAL A 119 2.96 -0.05 -0.95
CA VAL A 119 3.34 -1.47 -1.10
C VAL A 119 2.26 -2.38 -0.53
N LEU A 120 1.95 -3.44 -1.28
CA LEU A 120 1.08 -4.54 -0.88
C LEU A 120 1.93 -5.76 -0.56
N TYR A 121 1.90 -6.22 0.68
CA TYR A 121 2.54 -7.45 1.11
C TYR A 121 1.61 -8.63 0.84
N LEU A 122 1.99 -9.49 -0.10
CA LEU A 122 1.21 -10.67 -0.48
C LEU A 122 1.42 -11.82 0.52
N SER A 123 0.32 -12.39 0.98
CA SER A 123 0.26 -13.59 1.81
C SER A 123 -0.70 -14.59 1.17
N VAL A 124 -0.26 -15.83 0.98
CA VAL A 124 -1.09 -16.91 0.43
C VAL A 124 -1.45 -17.89 1.56
N ASN A 125 -2.70 -18.36 1.60
CA ASN A 125 -3.20 -19.37 2.55
C ASN A 125 -2.82 -19.09 4.01
N SER A 126 -3.00 -17.83 4.43
CA SER A 126 -2.76 -17.45 5.83
C SER A 126 -3.77 -18.12 6.77
N GLU A 127 -3.51 -18.12 8.08
CA GLU A 127 -4.43 -18.63 9.11
C GLU A 127 -5.85 -18.02 9.02
N VAL A 128 -6.00 -16.83 8.45
CA VAL A 128 -7.32 -16.22 8.24
C VAL A 128 -8.16 -17.03 7.23
N CYS A 129 -7.53 -17.65 6.23
CA CYS A 129 -8.20 -18.45 5.21
C CYS A 129 -8.84 -19.73 5.77
N THR A 130 -8.32 -20.26 6.88
CA THR A 130 -8.92 -21.44 7.54
C THR A 130 -10.05 -21.06 8.49
N LYS A 131 -10.08 -19.80 8.96
CA LYS A 131 -11.13 -19.26 9.84
C LYS A 131 -12.35 -18.76 9.08
N ASP A 132 -12.16 -18.31 7.84
CA ASP A 132 -13.24 -17.89 6.95
C ASP A 132 -13.19 -18.70 5.64
N PRO A 133 -13.97 -19.78 5.53
CA PRO A 133 -13.96 -20.66 4.37
C PRO A 133 -14.60 -20.03 3.12
N PHE A 134 -15.22 -18.86 3.23
CA PHE A 134 -15.80 -18.13 2.09
C PHE A 134 -14.90 -17.01 1.59
N MET A 135 -13.83 -16.69 2.32
CA MET A 135 -12.86 -15.68 1.92
C MET A 135 -12.07 -16.15 0.69
N LEU A 136 -12.10 -15.35 -0.38
CA LEU A 136 -11.24 -15.53 -1.56
C LEU A 136 -9.96 -14.71 -1.44
N ALA A 137 -10.12 -13.44 -1.06
CA ALA A 137 -9.02 -12.51 -0.80
C ALA A 137 -9.46 -11.51 0.28
N GLY A 138 -8.48 -10.82 0.87
CA GLY A 138 -8.72 -9.73 1.80
C GLY A 138 -7.55 -8.77 1.83
N ALA A 139 -7.79 -7.47 1.95
CA ALA A 139 -6.70 -6.55 2.21
C ALA A 139 -7.01 -5.48 3.26
N ALA A 140 -5.96 -5.06 3.96
CA ALA A 140 -6.06 -4.09 5.04
C ALA A 140 -4.78 -3.27 5.17
N PRO A 141 -4.85 -2.01 5.65
CA PRO A 141 -3.67 -1.25 6.01
C PRO A 141 -2.95 -1.96 7.17
N CYS A 142 -1.62 -1.99 7.11
CA CYS A 142 -0.83 -2.67 8.13
C CYS A 142 0.12 -1.74 8.90
N MET A 143 0.38 -0.54 8.37
CA MET A 143 1.03 0.54 9.09
C MET A 143 0.00 1.56 9.53
N LYS A 144 0.08 1.96 10.80
CA LYS A 144 -0.64 3.14 11.28
C LYS A 144 0.06 4.39 10.72
N PRO A 145 -0.70 5.43 10.34
CA PRO A 145 -0.15 6.75 10.04
C PRO A 145 0.81 7.20 11.14
N ASN A 146 1.92 7.87 10.77
CA ASN A 146 2.93 8.29 11.74
C ASN A 146 2.30 9.23 12.77
N ALA A 147 2.29 8.83 14.05
CA ALA A 147 1.68 9.59 15.14
C ALA A 147 2.35 10.96 15.39
N LYS A 148 3.60 11.17 14.94
CA LYS A 148 4.28 12.48 15.00
C LYS A 148 3.71 13.47 13.98
N LEU A 149 3.17 12.96 12.87
CA LEU A 149 2.36 13.74 11.94
C LEU A 149 0.91 13.67 12.47
N GLN A 150 0.62 14.39 13.56
CA GLN A 150 -0.73 14.57 14.14
C GLN A 150 -1.66 15.37 13.22
N SER A 151 -1.67 15.03 11.94
CA SER A 151 -2.55 15.62 10.96
C SER A 151 -3.37 14.49 10.35
N PHE A 152 -4.63 14.77 10.10
CA PHE A 152 -5.61 13.96 9.37
C PHE A 152 -5.19 13.61 7.92
N ILE A 153 -3.87 13.59 7.63
CA ILE A 153 -3.27 13.69 6.30
C ILE A 153 -2.35 12.49 6.00
N SER A 154 -1.84 11.76 7.01
CA SER A 154 -0.98 10.60 6.76
C SER A 154 -1.83 9.38 6.38
N ARG A 155 -1.59 8.87 5.17
CA ARG A 155 -2.23 7.66 4.64
C ARG A 155 -1.35 6.44 4.90
N PRO A 156 -1.90 5.23 4.92
CA PRO A 156 -1.08 4.03 4.91
C PRO A 156 -0.23 3.98 3.64
N VAL A 157 1.07 3.79 3.80
CA VAL A 157 2.01 3.49 2.71
C VAL A 157 2.19 1.99 2.49
N CYS A 158 1.63 1.16 3.39
CA CYS A 158 1.69 -0.29 3.35
C CYS A 158 0.33 -0.92 3.61
N GLY A 159 -0.01 -1.93 2.82
CA GLY A 159 -1.14 -2.82 3.04
C GLY A 159 -0.72 -4.28 3.01
N ARG A 160 -1.54 -5.15 3.60
CA ARG A 160 -1.41 -6.60 3.46
C ARG A 160 -2.52 -7.09 2.55
N LEU A 161 -2.17 -7.90 1.56
CA LEU A 161 -3.12 -8.65 0.72
C LEU A 161 -3.01 -10.14 1.07
N ILE A 162 -4.13 -10.73 1.44
CA ILE A 162 -4.27 -12.16 1.71
C ILE A 162 -5.03 -12.78 0.53
N VAL A 163 -4.56 -13.91 0.04
CA VAL A 163 -5.22 -14.71 -1.01
C VAL A 163 -5.39 -16.14 -0.50
N CYS A 164 -6.63 -16.64 -0.50
CA CYS A 164 -6.99 -17.95 0.01
C CYS A 164 -7.19 -18.92 -1.16
N LEU A 165 -6.09 -19.42 -1.73
CA LEU A 165 -6.10 -20.26 -2.94
C LEU A 165 -6.77 -21.62 -2.75
N GLU A 166 -6.81 -22.12 -1.52
CA GLU A 166 -7.47 -23.39 -1.19
C GLU A 166 -9.00 -23.30 -1.20
N ASN A 167 -9.56 -22.09 -1.32
CA ASN A 167 -11.00 -21.91 -1.40
C ASN A 167 -11.56 -22.49 -2.72
N PRO A 168 -12.48 -23.47 -2.68
CA PRO A 168 -13.01 -24.10 -3.89
C PRO A 168 -13.79 -23.13 -4.79
N THR A 169 -14.27 -22.00 -4.24
CA THR A 169 -15.01 -20.96 -4.98
C THR A 169 -14.18 -20.35 -6.11
N TRP A 170 -12.84 -20.40 -6.03
CA TRP A 170 -11.97 -19.98 -7.14
C TRP A 170 -12.24 -20.73 -8.46
N LYS A 171 -12.80 -21.94 -8.42
CA LYS A 171 -13.11 -22.72 -9.63
C LYS A 171 -14.22 -22.12 -10.48
N THR A 172 -15.09 -21.32 -9.87
CA THR A 172 -16.27 -20.73 -10.52
C THR A 172 -16.28 -19.21 -10.44
N PHE A 173 -15.27 -18.59 -9.80
CA PHE A 173 -15.20 -17.15 -9.64
C PHE A 173 -14.55 -16.50 -10.86
N GLU A 174 -15.29 -15.66 -11.57
CA GLU A 174 -14.82 -15.03 -12.81
C GLU A 174 -14.34 -13.58 -12.63
N SER A 175 -14.73 -12.91 -11.53
CA SER A 175 -14.51 -11.47 -11.29
C SER A 175 -13.25 -11.17 -10.46
N SER A 176 -12.11 -11.81 -10.77
CA SER A 176 -10.86 -11.60 -10.01
C SER A 176 -10.38 -10.15 -10.03
N TYR A 177 -10.55 -9.45 -11.15
CA TYR A 177 -10.26 -8.02 -11.26
C TYR A 177 -11.03 -7.19 -10.22
N ASP A 178 -12.36 -7.34 -10.17
CA ASP A 178 -13.19 -6.53 -9.26
C ASP A 178 -12.92 -6.87 -7.79
N LEU A 179 -12.70 -8.15 -7.49
CA LEU A 179 -12.29 -8.60 -6.16
C LEU A 179 -11.01 -7.89 -5.72
N PHE A 180 -9.94 -7.97 -6.51
CA PHE A 180 -8.67 -7.35 -6.12
C PHE A 180 -8.76 -5.83 -6.07
N ARG A 181 -9.50 -5.21 -6.99
CA ARG A 181 -9.73 -3.77 -6.95
C ARG A 181 -10.42 -3.37 -5.64
N HIS A 182 -11.48 -4.08 -5.25
CA HIS A 182 -12.21 -3.86 -3.99
C HIS A 182 -11.29 -4.02 -2.78
N GLU A 183 -10.55 -5.12 -2.70
CA GLU A 183 -9.67 -5.38 -1.56
C GLU A 183 -8.55 -4.35 -1.45
N ILE A 184 -7.87 -4.02 -2.55
CA ILE A 184 -6.79 -3.01 -2.51
C ILE A 184 -7.31 -1.65 -2.05
N MET A 185 -8.55 -1.29 -2.39
CA MET A 185 -9.17 -0.06 -1.89
C MET A 185 -9.36 -0.05 -0.37
N HIS A 186 -9.64 -1.20 0.26
CA HIS A 186 -9.65 -1.32 1.73
C HIS A 186 -8.26 -1.06 2.32
N ALA A 187 -7.22 -1.60 1.69
CA ALA A 187 -5.84 -1.39 2.13
C ALA A 187 -5.38 0.08 2.02
N LEU A 188 -5.95 0.83 1.07
CA LEU A 188 -5.73 2.27 0.89
C LEU A 188 -6.55 3.13 1.86
N VAL A 189 -7.45 2.54 2.67
CA VAL A 189 -8.38 3.22 3.58
C VAL A 189 -9.28 4.19 2.81
N TYR A 190 -10.18 3.59 2.02
CA TYR A 190 -11.18 4.21 1.14
C TYR A 190 -11.96 5.42 1.71
N ILE A 191 -11.93 5.66 3.02
CA ILE A 191 -12.64 6.76 3.67
C ILE A 191 -12.02 8.15 3.37
N TYR A 192 -10.75 8.25 2.94
CA TYR A 192 -10.06 9.55 2.78
C TYR A 192 -9.56 9.88 1.36
N ILE A 193 -9.81 9.02 0.36
CA ILE A 193 -9.30 9.20 -1.01
C ILE A 193 -10.47 9.30 -1.99
N ILE A 194 -11.23 10.39 -1.93
CA ILE A 194 -12.08 10.83 -3.05
C ILE A 194 -11.66 12.24 -3.44
N THR A 195 -10.73 12.32 -4.38
CA THR A 195 -10.82 13.30 -5.46
C THR A 195 -10.93 12.48 -6.75
N THR A 196 -12.12 11.97 -7.02
CA THR A 196 -12.44 11.53 -8.38
C THR A 196 -12.31 12.75 -9.28
N VAL A 197 -11.32 12.75 -10.16
CA VAL A 197 -11.34 13.64 -11.32
C VAL A 197 -12.47 13.12 -12.21
N LEU A 198 -13.66 13.66 -12.01
CA LEU A 198 -14.70 13.66 -13.03
C LEU A 198 -14.16 14.49 -14.19
N HIS A 199 -13.60 13.83 -15.19
CA HIS A 199 -13.57 14.40 -16.52
C HIS A 199 -15.02 14.38 -17.04
N LEU A 200 -15.74 15.46 -16.74
CA LEU A 200 -16.87 15.93 -17.53
C LEU A 200 -16.33 16.78 -18.67
#